data_AF-A0A3D1AV83-F1
#
_entry.id   AF-A0A3D1AV83-F1
#
_cell.length_a   1.000
_cell.length_b   1.000
_cell.length_c   1.000
_cell.angle_alpha   90.00
_cell.angle_beta   90.00
_cell.angle_gamma   90.00
#
_symmetry.space_group_name_H-M   'P 1'
#
loop_
_entity.id
_entity.type
_entity.pdbx_description
1 polymer ?
#
loop_
_entity_poly.entity_id
_entity_poly.type
_entity_poly.pdbx_seq_one_letter_code
_entity_poly.pdbx_strand_id
1 'polypeptide(L)' 'MAAGLQTAGIGGLGTPEILVIVVVAVFLFGGKKIPELAKGLGEGIKNFKTSLKSDEEKPEEKKQT' A
#
# COMPACT_ATOMS: atom_id res chain seq x y z
N MET A 1 -9.78 -27.46 18.73
CA MET A 1 -9.49 -27.47 17.28
C MET A 1 -10.80 -27.54 16.54
N ALA A 2 -11.49 -26.40 16.38
CA ALA A 2 -12.70 -26.31 15.58
C ALA A 2 -12.87 -24.85 15.14
N ALA A 3 -12.76 -24.60 13.84
CA ALA A 3 -13.55 -23.60 13.13
C ALA A 3 -13.20 -23.64 11.63
N GLY A 4 -14.11 -24.25 10.86
CA GLY A 4 -14.62 -23.64 9.65
C GLY A 4 -13.70 -23.61 8.43
N LEU A 5 -13.57 -24.78 7.79
CA LEU A 5 -13.54 -24.82 6.33
C LEU A 5 -14.94 -24.37 5.84
N GLN A 6 -15.15 -23.07 5.63
CA GLN A 6 -16.33 -22.53 4.96
C GLN A 6 -15.94 -22.15 3.54
N THR A 7 -15.94 -23.15 2.66
CA THR A 7 -16.11 -22.98 1.22
C THR A 7 -17.59 -22.69 0.95
N ALA A 8 -17.91 -21.53 0.35
CA ALA A 8 -19.05 -21.27 -0.54
C ALA A 8 -19.55 -19.83 -0.38
N GLY A 9 -19.23 -18.97 -1.34
CA GLY A 9 -19.72 -17.59 -1.38
C GLY A 9 -19.32 -16.89 -2.66
N ILE A 10 -19.90 -17.32 -3.78
CA ILE A 10 -19.88 -16.58 -5.05
C ILE A 10 -20.60 -15.24 -4.79
N GLY A 11 -19.88 -14.22 -4.34
CA GLY A 11 -20.54 -12.96 -3.95
C GLY A 11 -19.73 -11.93 -3.19
N GLY A 12 -18.49 -12.20 -2.81
CA GLY A 12 -17.64 -11.17 -2.22
C GLY A 12 -16.21 -11.64 -2.09
N LEU A 13 -15.27 -10.80 -2.52
CA LEU A 13 -13.86 -10.95 -2.17
C LEU A 13 -13.74 -10.79 -0.66
N GLY A 14 -13.98 -11.87 0.06
CA GLY A 14 -13.79 -11.94 1.49
C GLY A 14 -12.30 -11.91 1.82
N THR A 15 -12.00 -11.60 3.08
CA THR A 15 -10.68 -11.79 3.69
C THR A 15 -9.99 -13.12 3.33
N PRO A 16 -10.67 -14.29 3.25
CA PRO A 16 -10.01 -15.53 2.83
C PRO A 16 -9.49 -15.52 1.38
N GLU A 17 -10.23 -14.97 0.43
CA GLU A 17 -9.81 -14.93 -0.98
C GLU A 17 -8.57 -14.05 -1.16
N ILE A 18 -8.57 -12.88 -0.51
CA ILE A 18 -7.42 -11.98 -0.49
C ILE A 18 -6.20 -12.68 0.13
N LEU A 19 -6.38 -13.43 1.21
CA LEU A 19 -5.30 -14.19 1.85
C LEU A 19 -4.69 -15.20 0.87
N VAL A 20 -5.50 -15.95 0.13
CA VAL A 20 -5.02 -16.93 -0.86
C VAL A 20 -4.25 -16.23 -1.97
N ILE A 21 -4.76 -15.12 -2.51
CA ILE A 21 -4.06 -14.33 -3.54
C ILE A 21 -2.71 -13.82 -3.02
N VAL A 22 -2.66 -13.29 -1.80
CA VAL A 22 -1.42 -12.81 -1.17
C VAL A 22 -0.42 -13.95 -0.98
N VAL A 23 -0.88 -15.14 -0.56
CA VAL A 23 -0.01 -16.32 -0.41
C VAL A 23 0.60 -16.73 -1.74
N VAL A 24 -0.20 -16.78 -2.81
CA VAL A 24 0.29 -17.11 -4.17
C VAL A 24 1.27 -16.03 -4.66
N ALA A 25 0.96 -14.75 -4.47
CA ALA A 25 1.85 -13.65 -4.83
C ALA A 25 3.18 -13.74 -4.06
N VAL A 26 3.16 -14.07 -2.77
CA VAL A 26 4.37 -14.31 -1.97
C VAL A 26 5.14 -15.53 -2.45
N PHE A 27 4.50 -16.58 -2.96
CA PHE A 27 5.18 -17.72 -3.55
C PHE A 27 5.89 -17.35 -4.87
N LEU A 28 5.25 -16.56 -5.74
CA LEU A 28 5.80 -16.17 -7.03
C LEU A 28 6.91 -15.11 -6.90
N PHE A 29 6.68 -14.08 -6.09
CA PHE A 29 7.61 -12.97 -5.91
C PHE A 29 8.61 -13.22 -4.76
N GLY A 30 8.31 -14.13 -3.84
CA GLY A 30 9.08 -14.35 -2.62
C GLY A 30 8.71 -13.33 -1.52
N GLY A 31 8.65 -13.79 -0.27
CA GLY A 31 8.25 -12.97 0.88
C GLY A 31 9.14 -11.74 1.16
N LYS A 32 10.32 -11.67 0.52
CA LYS A 32 11.23 -10.52 0.62
C LYS A 32 10.98 -9.43 -0.41
N LYS A 33 10.40 -9.75 -1.58
CA LYS A 33 10.20 -8.74 -2.65
C LYS A 33 9.02 -7.82 -2.37
N ILE A 34 7.95 -8.32 -1.75
CA ILE A 34 6.79 -7.48 -1.38
C ILE A 34 7.18 -6.33 -0.43
N PRO A 35 7.88 -6.55 0.71
CA PRO A 35 8.30 -5.45 1.58
C PRO A 35 9.36 -4.55 0.95
N GLU A 36 10.23 -5.08 0.08
CA GLU A 36 11.22 -4.28 -0.65
C GLU A 36 10.55 -3.31 -1.64
N LEU A 37 9.57 -3.79 -2.42
CA LEU A 37 8.76 -2.97 -3.33
C LEU A 37 7.92 -1.96 -2.56
N ALA A 38 7.29 -2.36 -1.45
CA ALA A 38 6.52 -1.45 -0.61
C ALA A 38 7.38 -0.34 0.01
N LYS A 39 8.61 -0.66 0.42
CA LYS A 39 9.56 0.31 0.95
C LYS A 39 9.97 1.32 -0.13
N GLY A 40 10.33 0.85 -1.33
CA GLY A 40 10.67 1.73 -2.46
C GLY A 40 9.52 2.63 -2.89
N LEU A 41 8.30 2.09 -3.02
CA LEU A 41 7.09 2.87 -3.30
C LEU A 41 6.78 3.87 -2.18
N GLY A 42 6.92 3.46 -0.92
CA GLY A 42 6.68 4.32 0.24
C GLY A 42 7.64 5.50 0.30
N GLU A 43 8.93 5.27 0.03
CA GLU A 43 9.92 6.35 -0.06
C GLU A 43 9.62 7.28 -1.24
N GLY A 44 9.24 6.75 -2.40
CA GLY A 44 8.82 7.56 -3.56
C GLY A 44 7.60 8.43 -3.28
N ILE A 45 6.55 7.86 -2.69
CA ILE A 45 5.32 8.61 -2.32
C ILE A 45 5.65 9.65 -1.24
N LYS A 46 6.49 9.32 -0.26
CA LYS A 46 6.92 10.26 0.77
C LYS A 46 7.66 11.45 0.18
N ASN A 47 8.65 11.21 -0.68
CA ASN A 47 9.39 12.27 -1.36
C ASN A 47 8.47 13.12 -2.24
N PHE A 48 7.59 12.48 -3.01
CA PHE A 48 6.61 13.17 -3.85
C PHE A 48 5.70 14.09 -3.00
N LYS A 49 5.18 13.58 -1.88
CA LYS A 49 4.35 14.37 -0.97
C LYS A 49 5.11 15.52 -0.32
N THR A 50 6.37 15.31 0.05
CA THR A 50 7.23 16.37 0.62
C THR A 50 7.50 17.47 -0.40
N SER A 51 7.82 17.13 -1.65
CA SER A 51 8.03 18.11 -2.71
C SER A 51 6.76 18.93 -2.99
N LEU A 52 5.59 18.28 -3.05
CA LEU A 52 4.31 18.98 -3.21
C LEU A 52 4.02 19.94 -2.05
N LYS A 53 4.29 19.52 -0.82
CA LYS A 53 4.10 20.36 0.37
C LYS A 53 5.06 21.54 0.44
N SER A 54 6.32 21.37 0.02
CA SER A 54 7.29 22.45 -0.03
C SER A 54 6.93 23.53 -1.06
N ASP A 55 6.19 23.17 -2.12
CA ASP A 55 5.61 24.13 -3.06
C ASP A 55 4.36 24.84 -2.51
N GLU A 56 3.54 24.16 -1.71
CA GLU A 56 2.37 24.75 -1.03
C GLU A 56 2.73 25.61 0.20
N GLU A 57 3.84 25.30 0.89
CA GLU A 57 4.40 26.08 2.00
C GLU A 57 5.40 27.13 1.51
N LYS A 58 5.13 27.80 0.38
CA LYS A 58 5.68 29.13 0.15
C LYS A 58 4.75 30.11 0.86
N PRO A 59 5.11 30.68 2.01
CA PRO A 59 4.36 31.81 2.52
C PRO A 59 4.32 32.85 1.40
N GLU A 60 3.13 33.36 1.11
CA GLU A 60 2.93 34.58 0.34
C GLU A 60 3.58 35.75 1.11
N GLU A 61 4.90 35.76 1.23
CA GLU A 61 5.66 36.92 1.66
C GLU A 61 5.83 37.82 0.43
N LYS A 62 4.75 38.56 0.13
CA LYS A 62 4.85 39.77 -0.68
C LYS A 62 4.92 40.96 0.26
N LYS A 63 6.16 41.33 0.60
CA LYS A 63 6.51 42.63 1.17
C LYS A 63 6.18 43.74 0.15
N GLN A 64 5.46 44.77 0.62
CA GLN A 64 5.71 46.20 0.37
C GLN A 64 5.82 46.71 -1.08
N THR A 65 4.73 47.35 -1.56
CA THR A 65 4.71 48.68 -2.22
C THR A 65 3.31 49.26 -2.09
#